data_AF-A0A2N5EXY4-F1
#
_entry.id   AF-A0A2N5EXY4-F1
#
_cell.length_a   1.000
_cell.length_b   1.000
_cell.length_c   1.000
_cell.angle_alpha   90.00
_cell.angle_beta   90.00
_cell.angle_gamma   90.00
#
_symmetry.space_group_name_H-M   'P 1'
#
loop_
_entity.id
_entity.type
_entity.pdbx_description
1 polymer ?
#
loop_
_entity_poly.entity_id
_entity_poly.type
_entity_poly.pdbx_seq_one_letter_code
_entity_poly.pdbx_strand_id
1 'polypeptide(L)'
;MVILTLGCVLGFFCMDKVDDNLLNAVITFSGVIIGFVITAMLFSGRSQYVGKMTYEQTYLYGLKVKYMLMSQMNTLFSFLICLGFSLLSMLAIKMNVFYGKSIPLVMSSGFFVLGCYRMMLLPFQIYDVHSLALDSLLDESRGDVKSAVKSASEARLRKVI
;
A
#
# COMPACT_ATOMS: atom_id res chain seq x y z
N MET A 1 -9.92 -2.54 -14.11
CA MET A 1 -10.20 -3.33 -15.34
C MET A 1 -9.27 -2.92 -16.47
N VAL A 2 -9.23 -1.65 -16.89
CA VAL A 2 -8.35 -1.17 -17.99
C VAL A 2 -6.87 -1.57 -17.85
N ILE A 3 -6.31 -1.45 -16.63
CA ILE A 3 -4.90 -1.77 -16.36
C ILE A 3 -4.63 -3.27 -16.41
N LEU A 4 -5.60 -4.08 -15.97
CA LEU A 4 -5.52 -5.53 -16.06
C LEU A 4 -5.53 -5.98 -17.54
N THR A 5 -6.43 -5.42 -18.35
CA THR A 5 -6.49 -5.71 -19.79
C THR A 5 -5.22 -5.27 -20.51
N LEU A 6 -4.65 -4.11 -20.16
CA LEU A 6 -3.36 -3.67 -20.70
C LEU A 6 -2.23 -4.65 -20.34
N GLY A 7 -2.17 -5.11 -19.09
CA GLY A 7 -1.19 -6.11 -18.66
C GLY A 7 -1.36 -7.44 -19.40
N CYS A 8 -2.60 -7.92 -19.59
CA CYS A 8 -2.86 -9.13 -20.36
C CYS A 8 -2.45 -9.00 -21.84
N VAL A 9 -2.72 -7.84 -22.46
CA VAL A 9 -2.31 -7.58 -23.85
C VAL A 9 -0.78 -7.56 -23.96
N LEU A 10 -0.09 -6.90 -23.03
CA LEU A 10 1.38 -6.94 -22.97
C LEU A 10 1.92 -8.36 -22.80
N GLY A 11 1.31 -9.17 -21.93
CA GLY A 11 1.68 -10.58 -21.76
C GLY A 11 1.47 -11.43 -22.99
N PHE A 12 0.40 -11.17 -23.74
CA PHE A 12 0.13 -11.86 -24.99
C PHE A 12 1.21 -11.56 -26.04
N PHE A 13 1.62 -10.30 -26.18
CA PHE A 13 2.71 -9.91 -27.08
C PHE A 13 4.10 -10.40 -26.63
N CYS A 14 4.33 -10.53 -25.33
CA CYS A 14 5.61 -11.00 -24.79
C CYS A 14 5.69 -12.52 -24.60
N MET A 15 4.62 -13.28 -24.89
CA MET A 15 4.52 -14.71 -24.58
C MET A 15 5.63 -15.55 -25.25
N ASP A 16 6.04 -15.18 -26.46
CA ASP A 16 7.09 -15.86 -27.23
C ASP A 16 8.51 -15.56 -26.73
N LYS A 17 8.68 -14.56 -25.85
CA LYS A 17 9.97 -14.15 -25.28
C LYS A 17 10.10 -14.43 -23.79
N VAL A 18 9.15 -15.15 -23.19
CA VAL A 18 9.24 -15.48 -21.76
C VAL A 18 10.09 -16.73 -21.56
N ASP A 19 11.29 -16.51 -21.03
CA ASP A 19 12.19 -17.56 -20.55
C ASP A 19 11.98 -17.87 -19.06
N ASP A 20 12.42 -19.04 -18.61
CA ASP A 20 12.37 -19.46 -17.21
C ASP A 20 13.05 -18.46 -16.25
N ASN A 21 14.12 -17.81 -16.72
CA ASN A 21 14.84 -16.78 -15.96
C ASN A 21 13.97 -15.54 -15.71
N LEU A 22 13.18 -15.12 -16.70
CA LEU A 22 12.28 -13.98 -16.55
C LEU A 22 11.16 -14.31 -15.56
N LEU A 23 10.60 -15.52 -15.66
CA LEU A 23 9.55 -15.99 -14.77
C LEU A 23 10.05 -16.08 -13.31
N ASN A 24 11.25 -16.60 -13.09
CA ASN A 24 11.90 -16.61 -11.78
C ASN A 24 12.11 -15.20 -11.24
N ALA A 25 12.59 -14.26 -12.06
CA ALA A 25 12.76 -12.87 -11.65
C ALA A 25 11.42 -12.24 -11.22
N VAL A 26 10.33 -12.48 -11.95
CA VAL A 26 8.99 -12.00 -11.61
C VAL A 26 8.48 -12.60 -10.30
N ILE A 27 8.72 -13.89 -10.05
CA ILE A 27 8.35 -14.57 -8.80
C ILE A 27 9.14 -13.96 -7.63
N THR A 28 10.46 -13.82 -7.75
CA THR A 28 11.31 -13.21 -6.72
C THR A 28 10.88 -11.78 -6.42
N PHE A 29 10.66 -10.98 -7.47
CA PHE A 29 10.18 -9.60 -7.32
C PHE A 29 8.83 -9.55 -6.60
N SER A 30 7.88 -10.38 -7.02
CA SER A 30 6.56 -10.45 -6.39
C SER A 30 6.66 -10.82 -4.91
N GLY A 31 7.55 -11.75 -4.55
CA GLY A 31 7.82 -12.12 -3.15
C GLY A 31 8.36 -10.97 -2.31
N VAL A 32 9.33 -10.22 -2.83
CA VAL A 32 9.89 -9.02 -2.16
C VAL A 32 8.80 -7.98 -1.93
N ILE A 33 7.99 -7.73 -2.96
CA ILE A 33 6.89 -6.77 -2.90
C ILE A 33 5.81 -7.18 -1.89
N ILE A 34 5.42 -8.46 -1.86
CA ILE A 34 4.47 -8.97 -0.87
C ILE A 34 5.00 -8.72 0.54
N GLY A 35 6.28 -9.03 0.80
CA GLY A 35 6.92 -8.75 2.08
C GLY A 35 6.85 -7.26 2.46
N PHE A 36 7.21 -6.39 1.52
CA PHE A 36 7.12 -4.94 1.72
C PHE A 36 5.70 -4.47 2.06
N VAL A 37 4.68 -4.95 1.34
CA VAL A 37 3.27 -4.59 1.58
C VAL A 37 2.80 -5.06 2.96
N ILE A 38 3.16 -6.29 3.36
CA ILE A 38 2.83 -6.81 4.71
C ILE A 38 3.48 -5.95 5.79
N THR A 39 4.77 -5.62 5.63
CA THR A 39 5.47 -4.75 6.57
C THR A 39 4.82 -3.37 6.65
N ALA A 40 4.43 -2.79 5.51
CA ALA A 40 3.71 -1.52 5.47
C ALA A 40 2.35 -1.58 6.18
N MET A 41 1.60 -2.67 6.03
CA MET A 41 0.33 -2.87 6.75
C MET A 41 0.54 -2.94 8.26
N LEU A 42 1.53 -3.70 8.72
CA LEU A 42 1.83 -3.87 10.15
C LEU A 42 2.22 -2.54 10.79
N PHE A 43 3.02 -1.72 10.11
CA PHE A 43 3.37 -0.38 10.58
C PHE A 43 2.18 0.58 10.56
N SER A 44 1.33 0.52 9.53
CA SER A 44 0.13 1.35 9.44
C SER A 44 -0.89 1.03 10.54
N GLY A 45 -0.93 -0.22 11.00
CA GLY A 45 -1.79 -0.65 12.11
C GLY A 45 -1.32 -0.20 13.50
N ARG A 46 -0.05 0.20 13.66
CA ARG A 46 0.53 0.69 14.93
C ARG A 46 0.63 2.22 14.94
N SER A 47 -0.50 2.92 14.93
CA SER A 47 -0.48 4.38 15.10
C SER A 47 -0.17 4.77 16.55
N GLN A 48 1.06 5.24 16.82
CA GLN A 48 1.48 5.79 18.12
C GLN A 48 0.76 7.09 18.52
N TYR A 49 -0.03 7.68 17.62
CA TYR A 49 -0.59 9.03 17.77
C TYR A 49 -2.08 9.06 18.17
N VAL A 50 -2.76 7.90 18.24
CA VAL A 50 -4.18 7.82 18.61
C VAL A 50 -4.47 8.35 20.02
N GLY A 51 -3.47 8.31 20.91
CA GLY A 51 -3.62 8.84 22.27
C GLY A 51 -3.65 10.37 22.39
N LYS A 52 -3.35 11.11 21.31
CA LYS A 52 -3.20 12.58 21.32
C LYS A 52 -4.22 13.33 20.45
N MET A 53 -5.02 12.61 19.66
CA MET A 53 -5.96 13.21 18.73
C MET A 53 -7.34 13.42 19.37
N THR A 54 -8.00 14.54 19.04
CA THR A 54 -9.40 14.79 19.42
C THR A 54 -10.32 13.70 18.82
N TYR A 55 -11.43 13.37 19.49
CA TYR A 55 -12.35 12.29 19.07
C TYR A 55 -12.76 12.34 17.58
N GLU A 56 -13.06 13.52 17.04
CA GLU A 56 -13.40 13.69 15.61
C GLU A 56 -12.22 13.41 14.68
N GLN A 57 -11.01 13.84 15.04
CA GLN A 57 -9.80 13.61 14.24
C GLN A 57 -9.39 12.14 14.26
N THR A 58 -9.55 11.47 15.40
CA THR A 58 -9.32 10.03 15.55
C THR A 58 -10.27 9.22 14.67
N TYR A 59 -11.54 9.62 14.57
CA TYR A 59 -12.51 8.98 13.70
C TYR A 59 -12.12 9.11 12.22
N LEU A 60 -11.76 10.32 11.76
CA LEU A 60 -11.32 10.56 10.38
C LEU A 60 -10.01 9.83 10.05
N TYR A 61 -9.06 9.82 10.98
CA TYR A 61 -7.81 9.08 10.85
C TYR A 61 -8.06 7.58 10.73
N GLY A 62 -8.89 7.01 11.61
CA GLY A 62 -9.26 5.59 11.57
C GLY A 62 -9.94 5.20 10.26
N LEU A 63 -10.80 6.07 9.73
CA LEU A 63 -11.46 5.86 8.44
C LEU A 63 -10.43 5.79 7.30
N LYS A 64 -9.50 6.76 7.21
CA LYS A 64 -8.44 6.79 6.20
C LYS A 64 -7.49 5.58 6.31
N VAL A 65 -7.06 5.22 7.52
CA VAL A 65 -6.21 4.05 7.77
C VAL A 65 -6.90 2.77 7.31
N LYS A 66 -8.20 2.61 7.58
CA LYS A 66 -8.98 1.45 7.11
C LYS A 66 -9.07 1.39 5.59
N TYR A 67 -9.30 2.53 4.93
CA TYR A 67 -9.29 2.61 3.47
C TYR A 67 -7.91 2.26 2.88
N MET A 68 -6.84 2.75 3.49
CA MET A 68 -5.47 2.44 3.09
C MET A 68 -5.17 0.95 3.25
N LEU A 69 -5.47 0.34 4.41
CA LEU A 69 -5.29 -1.10 4.62
C LEU A 69 -6.08 -1.93 3.60
N MET A 70 -7.32 -1.54 3.30
CA MET A 70 -8.15 -2.23 2.31
C MET A 70 -7.51 -2.19 0.90
N SER A 71 -6.91 -1.04 0.54
CA SER A 71 -6.20 -0.88 -0.73
C SER A 71 -4.91 -1.72 -0.79
N GLN A 72 -4.16 -1.74 0.31
CA GLN A 72 -2.97 -2.59 0.45
C GLN A 72 -3.34 -4.07 0.37
N MET A 73 -4.46 -4.51 0.95
CA MET A 73 -4.93 -5.89 0.86
C MET A 73 -5.26 -6.29 -0.58
N ASN A 74 -5.95 -5.42 -1.30
CA ASN A 74 -6.24 -5.66 -2.72
C ASN A 74 -4.97 -5.74 -3.57
N THR A 75 -3.93 -4.97 -3.21
CA THR A 75 -2.61 -5.04 -3.86
C THR A 75 -1.92 -6.37 -3.56
N LEU A 76 -1.93 -6.79 -2.29
CA LEU A 76 -1.39 -8.07 -1.84
C LEU A 76 -2.07 -9.26 -2.53
N PHE A 77 -3.40 -9.28 -2.61
CA PHE A 77 -4.14 -10.30 -3.36
C PHE A 77 -3.77 -10.33 -4.84
N SER A 78 -3.52 -9.16 -5.46
CA SER A 78 -3.11 -9.10 -6.87
C SER A 78 -1.75 -9.77 -7.09
N PHE A 79 -0.78 -9.51 -6.20
CA PHE A 79 0.53 -10.16 -6.27
C PHE A 79 0.49 -11.65 -5.90
N LEU A 80 -0.36 -12.06 -4.96
CA LEU A 80 -0.55 -13.48 -4.64
C LEU A 80 -1.13 -14.26 -5.83
N ILE A 81 -2.12 -13.69 -6.51
CA ILE A 81 -2.71 -14.29 -7.71
C ILE A 81 -1.68 -14.32 -8.85
N CYS A 82 -0.92 -13.23 -9.06
CA CYS A 82 0.19 -13.21 -10.01
C CYS A 82 1.21 -14.32 -9.73
N LEU A 83 1.65 -14.45 -8.48
CA LEU A 83 2.60 -15.47 -8.05
C LEU A 83 2.05 -16.88 -8.27
N GLY A 84 0.78 -17.12 -7.96
CA GLY A 84 0.11 -18.39 -8.25
C GLY A 84 0.12 -18.73 -9.74
N PHE A 85 -0.25 -17.78 -10.60
CA PHE A 85 -0.22 -17.99 -12.05
C PHE A 85 1.20 -18.10 -12.65
N SER A 86 2.18 -17.40 -12.09
CA SER A 86 3.60 -17.57 -12.46
C SER A 86 4.09 -18.96 -12.11
N LEU A 87 3.80 -19.48 -10.91
CA LEU A 87 4.16 -20.84 -10.54
C LEU A 87 3.46 -21.89 -11.41
N LEU A 88 2.18 -21.71 -11.70
CA LEU A 88 1.44 -22.59 -12.62
C LEU A 88 2.04 -22.57 -14.03
N SER A 89 2.46 -21.40 -14.52
CA SER A 89 3.14 -21.27 -15.81
C SER A 89 4.47 -22.02 -15.81
N MET A 90 5.25 -21.93 -14.73
CA MET A 90 6.52 -22.65 -14.58
C MET A 90 6.32 -24.16 -14.58
N LEU A 91 5.30 -24.66 -13.88
CA LEU A 91 4.95 -26.08 -13.83
C LEU A 91 4.50 -26.58 -15.21
N ALA A 92 3.67 -25.81 -15.93
CA ALA A 92 3.22 -26.15 -17.26
C ALA A 92 4.38 -26.25 -18.27
N ILE A 93 5.37 -25.36 -18.17
CA ILE A 93 6.59 -25.39 -18.98
C ILE A 93 7.39 -26.68 -18.67
N LYS A 94 7.62 -26.99 -17.40
CA LYS A 94 8.37 -28.19 -16.99
C LYS A 94 7.68 -29.51 -17.39
N MET A 95 6.34 -29.53 -17.40
CA MET A 95 5.56 -30.72 -17.76
C MET A 95 5.34 -30.87 -19.28
N ASN A 96 5.90 -30.00 -20.13
CA ASN A 96 5.72 -30.01 -21.59
C ASN A 96 4.26 -29.93 -22.07
N VAL A 97 3.37 -29.32 -21.28
CA VAL A 97 1.96 -29.15 -21.65
C VAL A 97 1.81 -27.88 -22.52
N PHE A 98 2.09 -28.02 -23.82
CA PHE A 98 2.18 -26.91 -24.78
C PHE A 98 0.90 -26.05 -24.88
N TYR A 99 -0.29 -26.65 -24.81
CA TYR A 99 -1.56 -25.92 -24.95
C TYR A 99 -2.00 -25.20 -23.67
N GLY A 100 -1.42 -25.55 -22.51
CA GLY A 100 -1.78 -24.97 -21.21
C GLY A 100 -0.94 -23.77 -20.80
N LYS A 101 0.16 -23.45 -21.51
CA LYS A 101 1.13 -22.43 -21.06
C LYS A 101 0.65 -20.99 -21.23
N SER A 102 -0.17 -20.73 -22.26
CA SER A 102 -0.48 -19.38 -22.72
C SER A 102 -1.40 -18.62 -21.75
N ILE A 103 -2.44 -19.30 -21.27
CA ILE A 103 -3.45 -18.73 -20.38
C ILE A 103 -2.86 -18.27 -19.03
N PRO A 104 -2.14 -19.12 -18.28
CA PRO A 104 -1.58 -18.72 -16.98
C PRO A 104 -0.50 -17.64 -17.13
N LEU A 105 0.23 -17.62 -18.24
CA LEU A 105 1.27 -16.61 -18.48
C LEU A 105 0.67 -15.22 -18.76
N VAL A 106 -0.35 -15.15 -19.62
CA VAL A 106 -1.12 -13.93 -19.88
C VAL A 106 -1.77 -13.42 -18.60
N MET A 107 -2.39 -14.32 -17.83
CA MET A 107 -3.02 -13.96 -16.56
C MET A 107 -2.00 -13.44 -15.53
N SER A 108 -0.85 -14.09 -15.40
CA SER A 108 0.21 -13.62 -14.50
C SER A 108 0.67 -12.21 -14.86
N SER A 109 0.93 -11.94 -16.14
CA SER A 109 1.35 -10.60 -16.59
C SER A 109 0.31 -9.50 -16.33
N GLY A 110 -0.98 -9.82 -16.49
CA GLY A 110 -2.08 -8.92 -16.17
C GLY A 110 -2.09 -8.52 -14.70
N PHE A 111 -2.02 -9.51 -13.81
CA PHE A 111 -1.98 -9.28 -12.38
C PHE A 111 -0.68 -8.63 -11.90
N PHE A 112 0.45 -8.92 -12.57
CA PHE A 112 1.73 -8.27 -12.32
C PHE A 112 1.65 -6.76 -12.58
N VAL A 113 1.21 -6.36 -13.77
CA VAL A 113 1.09 -4.94 -14.15
C VAL A 113 0.07 -4.22 -13.25
N LEU A 114 -1.05 -4.87 -12.93
CA LEU A 114 -2.03 -4.34 -11.98
C LEU A 114 -1.43 -4.14 -10.58
N GLY A 115 -0.63 -5.10 -10.11
CA GLY A 115 0.08 -5.04 -8.84
C GLY A 115 1.09 -3.89 -8.81
N CYS A 116 1.93 -3.77 -9.84
CA CYS A 116 2.92 -2.71 -9.97
C CYS A 116 2.28 -1.31 -10.01
N TYR A 117 1.18 -1.15 -10.76
CA TYR A 117 0.43 0.11 -10.78
C TYR A 117 -0.10 0.49 -9.39
N ARG A 118 -0.75 -0.45 -8.69
CA ARG A 118 -1.27 -0.20 -7.34
C ARG A 118 -0.16 0.10 -6.35
N MET A 119 0.98 -0.56 -6.50
CA MET A 119 2.17 -0.30 -5.69
C MET A 119 2.71 1.11 -5.88
N MET A 120 2.71 1.67 -7.09
CA MET A 120 3.11 3.07 -7.32
C MET A 120 2.20 4.08 -6.60
N LEU A 121 0.94 3.73 -6.32
CA LEU A 121 0.00 4.59 -5.61
C LEU A 121 0.15 4.51 -4.08
N LEU A 122 0.82 3.47 -3.57
CA LEU A 122 0.92 3.18 -2.15
C LEU A 122 1.69 4.25 -1.35
N PRO A 123 2.80 4.84 -1.84
CA PRO A 123 3.47 5.97 -1.17
C PRO A 123 2.58 7.19 -0.98
N PHE A 124 1.73 7.50 -1.96
CA PHE A 124 0.78 8.62 -1.86
C PHE A 124 -0.26 8.39 -0.77
N GLN A 125 -0.76 7.15 -0.66
CA GLN A 125 -1.70 6.77 0.40
C GLN A 125 -1.07 6.87 1.80
N ILE A 126 0.19 6.42 1.95
CA ILE A 126 0.96 6.55 3.19
C ILE A 126 1.13 8.04 3.55
N TYR A 127 1.51 8.86 2.57
CA TYR A 127 1.72 10.29 2.76
C TYR A 127 0.45 11.00 3.26
N ASP A 128 -0.70 10.74 2.65
CA ASP A 128 -1.97 11.37 3.03
C ASP A 128 -2.46 11.02 4.45
N VAL A 129 -2.11 9.83 4.93
CA VAL A 129 -2.40 9.41 6.31
C VAL A 129 -1.44 10.09 7.29
N HIS A 130 -0.16 10.15 6.95
CA HIS A 130 0.85 10.77 7.80
C HIS A 130 0.73 12.30 7.86
N SER A 131 0.39 12.98 6.76
CA SER A 131 0.17 14.42 6.75
C SER A 131 -1.00 14.81 7.66
N LEU A 132 -2.10 14.05 7.62
CA LEU A 132 -3.25 14.29 8.50
C LEU A 132 -2.92 14.04 9.97
N ALA A 133 -2.13 13.01 10.28
CA ALA A 133 -1.64 12.80 11.65
C ALA A 133 -0.75 13.96 12.12
N LEU A 134 0.12 14.47 11.26
CA LEU A 134 1.02 15.57 11.57
C LEU A 134 0.28 16.89 11.77
N ASP A 135 -0.72 17.17 10.93
CA ASP A 135 -1.56 18.36 11.04
C ASP A 135 -2.34 18.39 12.35
N SER A 136 -2.89 17.24 12.78
CA SER A 136 -3.56 17.15 14.09
C SER A 136 -2.62 17.39 15.26
N LEU A 137 -1.38 16.88 15.21
CA LEU A 137 -0.36 17.12 16.23
C LEU A 137 0.08 18.59 16.28
N LEU A 138 0.18 19.24 15.12
CA LEU A 138 0.50 20.68 15.03
C LEU A 138 -0.62 21.53 15.62
N ASP A 139 -1.89 21.16 15.39
CA ASP A 139 -3.04 21.89 15.92
C ASP A 139 -3.13 21.77 17.46
N GLU A 140 -2.90 20.57 18.00
CA GLU A 140 -2.80 20.34 19.44
C GLU A 140 -1.66 21.16 20.07
N SER A 141 -0.47 21.13 19.46
CA SER A 141 0.69 21.92 19.93
C SER A 141 0.40 23.43 19.93
N ARG A 142 -0.33 23.93 18.93
CA ARG A 142 -0.78 25.35 18.91
C ARG A 142 -1.78 25.65 20.02
N GLY A 143 -2.69 24.72 20.32
CA GLY A 143 -3.63 24.82 21.43
C GLY A 143 -2.94 24.92 22.78
N ASP A 144 -1.96 24.04 23.03
CA ASP A 144 -1.16 24.03 24.26
C ASP A 144 -0.32 25.30 24.43
N VAL A 145 0.30 25.79 23.36
CA VAL A 145 1.04 27.06 23.42
C VAL A 145 0.10 28.23 23.72
N LYS A 146 -1.09 28.26 23.12
CA LYS A 146 -2.08 29.32 23.36
C LYS A 146 -2.62 29.30 24.78
N SER A 147 -2.86 28.12 25.35
CA SER A 147 -3.32 27.96 26.74
C SER A 147 -2.20 28.29 27.74
N ALA A 148 -0.95 27.91 27.45
CA ALA A 148 0.23 28.31 28.22
C ALA A 148 0.46 29.83 28.23
N VAL A 149 0.31 30.49 27.07
CA VAL A 149 0.41 31.96 26.98
C VAL A 149 -0.72 32.65 27.73
N LYS A 150 -1.96 32.13 27.64
CA LYS A 150 -3.11 32.69 28.36
C LYS A 150 -2.95 32.58 29.87
N SER A 151 -2.58 31.41 30.38
CA SER A 151 -2.33 31.17 31.80
C SER A 151 -1.15 31.99 32.34
N ALA A 152 -0.08 32.16 31.54
CA ALA A 152 1.03 33.05 31.90
C ALA A 152 0.61 34.52 31.96
N SER A 153 -0.24 34.98 31.03
CA SER A 153 -0.81 36.35 31.07
C SER A 153 -1.74 36.56 32.26
N GLU A 154 -2.62 35.61 32.58
CA GLU A 154 -3.50 35.68 33.76
C GLU A 154 -2.71 35.68 35.07
N ALA A 155 -1.64 34.87 35.16
CA ALA A 155 -0.74 34.85 36.31
C ALA A 155 0.03 36.17 36.48
N ARG A 156 0.39 36.85 35.38
CA ARG A 156 0.99 38.19 35.42
C ARG A 156 -0.01 39.24 35.86
N LEU A 157 -1.25 39.20 35.35
CA LEU A 157 -2.32 40.13 35.72
C LEU A 157 -2.65 40.06 37.22
N ARG A 158 -2.67 38.86 37.81
CA ARG A 158 -2.85 38.68 39.27
C ARG A 158 -1.71 39.19 40.14
N LYS A 159 -0.52 39.45 39.59
CA LYS A 159 0.62 40.01 40.35
C LYS A 159 0.66 41.54 40.33
N VAL A 160 -0.14 42.18 39.47
CA VAL A 160 -0.15 43.63 39.28
C VAL A 160 -1.33 44.30 40.01
N ILE A 161 -2.33 43.50 40.42
CA ILE A 161 -3.44 43.89 41.31
C ILE A 161 -3.06 43.51 42.73
#